data_AF-A0A7J3WFY9-F1
#
_entry.id   AF-A0A7J3WFY9-F1
#
_cell.length_a   1.000
_cell.length_b   1.000
_cell.length_c   1.000
_cell.angle_alpha   90.00
_cell.angle_beta   90.00
_cell.angle_gamma   90.00
#
_symmetry.space_group_name_H-M   'P 1'
#
loop_
_entity.id
_entity.type
_entity.pdbx_description
1 polymer ?
#
loop_
_entity_poly.entity_id
_entity_poly.type
_entity_poly.pdbx_seq_one_letter_code
_entity_poly.pdbx_strand_id
1 'polypeptide(L)'
;MRQATWMGEMPSKITLGLILSSLGMIVSLASPIIHIFLVSIEVKSILGHELMAGFPLHLLLSILGVPIAITGLFLFRRGVREELILESEVSLRHETVLERLERRGLITLNEGEASQERSSETGSKAAPTPTSRIKVKSSGISIICPKCGNETRLGEDKCRSCGERFKKSSEPIRACPICGGDLLDAQKLEDNMYVCGLCFSELEIDAETARRIFE
;
A
#
# COMPACT_ATOMS: atom_id res chain seq x y z
N MET A 1 25.60 -13.13 27.70
CA MET A 1 24.26 -13.75 27.70
C MET A 1 23.36 -12.93 26.78
N ARG A 2 23.00 -13.47 25.61
CA ARG A 2 22.13 -12.80 24.62
C ARG A 2 20.69 -13.19 24.92
N GLN A 3 19.85 -12.25 25.30
CA GLN A 3 18.40 -12.46 25.36
C GLN A 3 17.81 -12.09 24.00
N ALA A 4 17.34 -13.11 23.28
CA ALA A 4 16.58 -12.97 22.06
C ALA A 4 15.13 -12.60 22.44
N THR A 5 14.77 -11.34 22.29
CA THR A 5 13.38 -10.88 22.40
C THR A 5 12.65 -11.23 21.11
N TRP A 6 11.96 -12.37 21.12
CA TRP A 6 10.89 -12.68 20.20
C TRP A 6 9.71 -11.76 20.49
N MET A 7 9.68 -10.57 19.88
CA MET A 7 8.45 -9.79 19.75
C MET A 7 7.74 -10.29 18.50
N GLY A 8 6.78 -11.20 18.69
CA GLY A 8 5.84 -11.55 17.64
C GLY A 8 5.05 -10.30 17.26
N GLU A 9 5.19 -9.88 16.01
CA GLU A 9 4.23 -9.00 15.34
C GLU A 9 2.85 -9.62 15.52
N MET A 10 1.93 -8.90 16.19
CA MET A 10 0.54 -9.32 16.21
C MET A 10 0.03 -9.24 14.77
N PRO A 11 -0.34 -10.37 14.14
CA PRO A 11 -0.81 -10.35 12.77
C PRO A 11 -2.06 -9.48 12.71
N SER A 12 -2.10 -8.58 11.73
CA SER A 12 -3.27 -7.73 11.49
C SER A 12 -4.53 -8.62 11.37
N LYS A 13 -5.71 -8.09 11.73
CA LYS A 13 -6.98 -8.83 11.64
C LYS A 13 -7.21 -9.42 10.24
N ILE A 14 -6.68 -8.74 9.22
CA ILE A 14 -6.69 -9.16 7.82
C ILE A 14 -5.81 -10.39 7.61
N THR A 15 -4.58 -10.36 8.12
CA THR A 15 -3.65 -11.51 8.08
C THR A 15 -4.24 -12.72 8.79
N LEU A 16 -4.90 -12.50 9.93
CA LEU A 16 -5.55 -13.56 10.70
C LEU A 16 -6.74 -14.17 9.94
N GLY A 17 -7.55 -13.34 9.28
CA GLY A 17 -8.63 -13.79 8.39
C GLY A 17 -8.13 -14.55 7.16
N LEU A 18 -7.02 -14.09 6.56
CA LEU A 18 -6.41 -14.73 5.39
C LEU A 18 -5.80 -16.09 5.74
N ILE A 19 -5.13 -16.19 6.90
CA ILE A 19 -4.59 -17.46 7.41
C ILE A 19 -5.72 -18.44 7.72
N LEU A 20 -6.81 -17.99 8.35
CA LEU A 20 -7.95 -18.88 8.62
C LEU A 20 -8.64 -19.35 7.33
N SER A 21 -8.78 -18.47 6.33
CA SER A 21 -9.37 -18.80 5.03
C SER A 21 -8.51 -19.81 4.26
N SER A 22 -7.18 -19.59 4.22
CA SER A 22 -6.25 -20.52 3.57
C SER A 22 -6.22 -21.87 4.27
N LEU A 23 -6.23 -21.92 5.60
CA LEU A 23 -6.34 -23.18 6.36
C LEU A 23 -7.64 -23.92 6.04
N GLY A 24 -8.77 -23.20 6.02
CA GLY A 24 -10.08 -23.80 5.71
C GLY A 24 -10.13 -24.39 4.30
N MET A 25 -9.54 -23.70 3.32
CA MET A 25 -9.46 -24.20 1.94
C MET A 25 -8.55 -25.42 1.83
N ILE A 26 -7.39 -25.42 2.50
CA ILE A 26 -6.47 -26.56 2.54
C ILE A 26 -7.16 -27.78 3.14
N VAL A 27 -7.86 -27.63 4.27
CA VAL A 27 -8.59 -28.74 4.90
C VAL A 27 -9.72 -29.25 3.99
N SER A 28 -10.46 -28.35 3.33
CA SER A 28 -11.55 -28.73 2.43
C SER A 28 -11.07 -29.44 1.16
N LEU A 29 -9.89 -29.10 0.64
CA LEU A 29 -9.31 -29.69 -0.56
C LEU A 29 -8.47 -30.93 -0.27
N ALA A 30 -7.82 -31.00 0.90
CA ALA A 30 -7.02 -32.16 1.30
C ALA A 30 -7.89 -33.43 1.34
N SER A 31 -9.12 -33.35 1.82
CA SER A 31 -10.04 -34.49 1.87
C SER A 31 -10.31 -35.15 0.49
N PRO A 32 -10.82 -34.43 -0.53
CA PRO A 32 -11.02 -35.00 -1.85
C PRO A 32 -9.71 -35.38 -2.55
N ILE A 33 -8.63 -34.62 -2.35
CA ILE A 33 -7.31 -34.94 -2.94
C ILE A 33 -6.77 -36.25 -2.38
N ILE A 34 -6.82 -36.44 -1.06
CA ILE A 34 -6.39 -37.68 -0.39
C ILE A 34 -7.26 -38.85 -0.85
N HIS A 35 -8.58 -38.65 -1.00
CA HIS A 35 -9.48 -39.69 -1.51
C HIS A 35 -9.16 -40.09 -2.96
N ILE A 36 -8.98 -39.12 -3.85
CA ILE A 36 -8.59 -39.38 -5.25
C ILE A 36 -7.24 -40.09 -5.30
N PHE A 37 -6.27 -39.63 -4.51
CA PHE A 37 -4.94 -40.21 -4.46
C PHE A 37 -4.94 -41.65 -3.92
N LEU A 38 -5.71 -41.95 -2.88
CA LEU A 38 -5.89 -43.31 -2.34
C LEU A 38 -6.58 -44.24 -3.34
N VAL A 39 -7.58 -43.74 -4.07
CA VAL A 39 -8.25 -44.48 -5.15
C VAL A 39 -7.27 -44.75 -6.31
N SER A 40 -6.40 -43.79 -6.65
CA SER A 40 -5.38 -43.95 -7.70
C SER A 40 -4.27 -44.94 -7.36
N ILE A 41 -4.01 -45.24 -6.08
CA ILE A 41 -2.96 -46.18 -5.66
C ILE A 41 -3.53 -47.61 -5.47
N GLU A 42 -4.81 -47.84 -5.80
CA GLU A 42 -5.45 -49.17 -5.78
C GLU A 42 -5.36 -49.88 -4.41
N VAL A 43 -5.15 -49.12 -3.33
CA VAL A 43 -5.11 -49.66 -1.96
C VAL A 43 -6.54 -49.83 -1.47
N LYS A 44 -7.13 -51.00 -1.75
CA LYS A 44 -8.37 -51.40 -1.11
C LYS A 44 -8.18 -51.38 0.41
N SER A 45 -9.03 -50.58 1.06
CA SER A 45 -9.57 -50.86 2.40
C SER A 45 -8.75 -50.46 3.64
N ILE A 46 -8.61 -49.14 3.86
CA ILE A 46 -8.61 -48.59 5.23
C ILE A 46 -9.71 -47.51 5.43
N LEU A 47 -10.24 -46.91 4.35
CA LEU A 47 -11.39 -46.00 4.38
C LEU A 47 -12.76 -46.69 4.22
N GLY A 48 -12.80 -48.02 4.26
CA GLY A 48 -14.02 -48.83 4.27
C GLY A 48 -14.56 -49.13 5.67
N HIS A 49 -14.01 -48.53 6.72
CA HIS A 49 -14.60 -48.66 8.06
C HIS A 49 -15.82 -47.74 8.17
N GLU A 50 -16.97 -48.32 7.92
CA GLU A 50 -18.29 -47.81 8.21
C GLU A 50 -18.40 -47.54 9.72
N LEU A 51 -18.13 -46.31 10.16
CA LEU A 51 -18.27 -45.94 11.57
C LEU A 51 -19.75 -45.89 12.01
N MET A 52 -20.70 -45.76 11.08
CA MET A 52 -22.16 -45.90 11.25
C MET A 52 -22.82 -46.31 9.92
N ALA A 53 -23.88 -47.10 10.00
CA ALA A 53 -24.65 -47.71 8.90
C ALA A 53 -24.67 -46.92 7.57
N GLY A 54 -23.92 -47.41 6.58
CA GLY A 54 -24.06 -47.01 5.17
C GLY A 54 -23.62 -45.59 4.77
N PHE A 55 -23.00 -44.82 5.67
CA PHE A 55 -22.56 -43.46 5.36
C PHE A 55 -21.03 -43.38 5.15
N PRO A 56 -20.55 -43.00 3.96
CA PRO A 56 -19.12 -42.97 3.69
C PRO A 56 -18.46 -41.73 4.32
N LEU A 57 -17.30 -41.93 4.96
CA LEU A 57 -16.59 -40.90 5.75
C LEU A 57 -16.27 -39.60 5.00
N HIS A 58 -16.11 -39.65 3.67
CA HIS A 58 -15.86 -38.44 2.86
C HIS A 58 -17.07 -37.48 2.86
N LEU A 59 -18.30 -38.00 2.96
CA LEU A 59 -19.52 -37.20 3.05
C LEU A 59 -19.57 -36.46 4.40
N LEU A 60 -19.17 -37.12 5.49
CA LEU A 60 -19.06 -36.50 6.82
C LEU A 60 -18.02 -35.38 6.86
N LEU A 61 -16.85 -35.59 6.26
CA LEU A 61 -15.84 -34.54 6.17
C LEU A 61 -16.30 -33.34 5.34
N SER A 62 -17.03 -33.58 4.25
CA SER A 62 -17.60 -32.51 3.42
C SER A 62 -18.67 -31.71 4.18
N ILE A 63 -19.56 -32.39 4.90
CA ILE A 63 -20.60 -31.76 5.73
C ILE A 63 -20.00 -30.89 6.84
N LEU A 64 -18.87 -31.31 7.43
CA LEU A 64 -18.16 -30.54 8.45
C LEU A 64 -17.30 -29.40 7.88
N GLY A 65 -16.73 -29.58 6.68
CA GLY A 65 -15.85 -28.57 6.06
C GLY A 65 -16.59 -27.35 5.52
N VAL A 66 -17.79 -27.54 4.95
CA VAL A 66 -18.62 -26.46 4.39
C VAL A 66 -18.96 -25.34 5.39
N PRO A 67 -19.48 -25.62 6.61
CA PRO A 67 -19.80 -24.55 7.57
C PRO A 67 -18.55 -23.80 8.05
N ILE A 68 -17.40 -24.47 8.15
CA ILE A 68 -16.13 -23.83 8.50
C ILE A 68 -15.71 -22.86 7.38
N ALA A 69 -15.78 -23.29 6.12
CA ALA A 69 -15.46 -22.45 4.97
C ALA A 69 -16.41 -21.24 4.83
N ILE A 70 -17.72 -21.45 5.03
CA ILE A 70 -18.73 -20.37 5.02
C ILE A 70 -18.43 -19.35 6.13
N THR A 71 -18.08 -19.82 7.32
CA THR A 71 -17.75 -18.95 8.46
C THR A 71 -16.48 -18.13 8.19
N GLY A 72 -15.44 -18.76 7.63
CA GLY A 72 -14.21 -18.06 7.22
C GLY A 72 -14.47 -17.00 6.14
N LEU A 73 -15.27 -17.34 5.12
CA LEU A 73 -15.64 -16.40 4.06
C LEU A 73 -16.47 -15.23 4.58
N PHE A 74 -17.37 -15.47 5.55
CA PHE A 74 -18.18 -14.42 6.17
C PHE A 74 -17.33 -13.44 6.97
N LEU A 75 -16.39 -13.94 7.78
CA LEU A 75 -15.45 -13.10 8.53
C LEU A 75 -14.52 -12.31 7.59
N PHE A 76 -14.04 -12.93 6.52
CA PHE A 76 -13.23 -12.26 5.50
C PHE A 76 -14.02 -11.13 4.82
N ARG A 77 -15.25 -11.40 4.35
CA ARG A 77 -16.11 -10.37 3.75
C ARG A 77 -16.36 -9.21 4.70
N ARG A 78 -16.55 -9.51 5.98
CA ARG A 78 -16.80 -8.48 7.00
C ARG A 78 -15.55 -7.63 7.27
N GLY A 79 -14.38 -8.26 7.38
CA GLY A 79 -13.10 -7.56 7.54
C GLY A 79 -12.76 -6.67 6.35
N VAL A 80 -12.92 -7.17 5.12
CA VAL A 80 -12.69 -6.37 3.89
C VAL A 80 -13.65 -5.17 3.82
N ARG A 81 -14.90 -5.34 4.25
CA ARG A 81 -15.89 -4.26 4.24
C ARG A 81 -15.59 -3.18 5.27
N GLU A 82 -15.05 -3.54 6.43
CA GLU A 82 -14.62 -2.58 7.46
C GLU A 82 -13.40 -1.77 7.00
N GLU A 83 -12.44 -2.40 6.32
CA GLU A 83 -11.26 -1.72 5.77
C GLU A 83 -11.62 -0.80 4.58
N LEU A 84 -12.53 -1.24 3.71
CA LEU A 84 -13.06 -0.41 2.61
C LEU A 84 -13.79 0.84 3.12
N ILE A 85 -14.48 0.75 4.26
CA ILE A 85 -15.14 1.91 4.87
C ILE A 85 -14.08 2.88 5.40
N LEU A 86 -13.03 2.39 6.06
CA LEU A 86 -11.89 3.21 6.49
C LEU A 86 -11.18 3.89 5.29
N GLU A 87 -10.93 3.17 4.20
CA GLU A 87 -10.35 3.77 2.98
C GLU A 87 -11.28 4.82 2.35
N SER A 88 -12.60 4.58 2.33
CA SER A 88 -13.56 5.55 1.80
C SER A 88 -13.65 6.83 2.63
N GLU A 89 -13.54 6.74 3.95
CA GLU A 89 -13.47 7.92 4.83
C GLU A 89 -12.18 8.71 4.58
N VAL A 90 -11.06 8.02 4.32
CA VAL A 90 -9.79 8.66 3.97
C VAL A 90 -9.87 9.34 2.60
N SER A 91 -10.53 8.72 1.62
CA SER A 91 -10.75 9.27 0.28
C SER A 91 -11.63 10.52 0.29
N LEU A 92 -12.76 10.49 1.02
CA LEU A 92 -13.62 11.68 1.22
C LEU A 92 -12.86 12.82 1.89
N ARG A 93 -11.98 12.51 2.84
CA ARG A 93 -11.14 13.52 3.50
C ARG A 93 -10.11 14.11 2.52
N HIS A 94 -9.57 13.30 1.62
CA HIS A 94 -8.62 13.72 0.59
C HIS A 94 -9.26 14.73 -0.37
N GLU A 95 -10.47 14.46 -0.85
CA GLU A 95 -11.24 15.35 -1.73
C GLU A 95 -11.45 16.72 -1.06
N THR A 96 -11.85 16.76 0.22
CA THR A 96 -12.03 18.03 0.95
C THR A 96 -10.75 18.82 1.19
N VAL A 97 -9.59 18.16 1.28
CA VAL A 97 -8.29 18.83 1.45
C VAL A 97 -7.81 19.42 0.13
N LEU A 98 -7.98 18.66 -0.97
CA LEU A 98 -7.70 19.15 -2.32
C LEU A 98 -8.55 20.37 -2.66
N GLU A 99 -9.86 20.32 -2.39
CA GLU A 99 -10.78 21.44 -2.62
C GLU A 99 -10.38 22.69 -1.81
N ARG A 100 -9.85 22.52 -0.60
CA ARG A 100 -9.32 23.61 0.23
C ARG A 100 -7.99 24.17 -0.29
N LEU A 101 -7.15 23.34 -0.88
CA LEU A 101 -5.87 23.77 -1.45
C LEU A 101 -6.06 24.46 -2.81
N GLU A 102 -7.01 24.00 -3.62
CA GLU A 102 -7.45 24.66 -4.84
C GLU A 102 -8.03 26.04 -4.54
N ARG A 103 -8.92 26.16 -3.54
CA ARG A 103 -9.45 27.47 -3.09
C ARG A 103 -8.37 28.44 -2.60
N ARG A 104 -7.23 27.93 -2.14
CA ARG A 104 -6.07 28.74 -1.73
C ARG A 104 -5.11 29.03 -2.89
N GLY A 105 -5.40 28.56 -4.10
CA GLY A 105 -4.56 28.74 -5.29
C GLY A 105 -3.23 27.99 -5.22
N LEU A 106 -3.12 26.98 -4.34
CA LEU A 106 -1.88 26.23 -4.11
C LEU A 106 -1.71 25.05 -5.08
N ILE A 107 -2.79 24.60 -5.73
CA ILE A 107 -2.80 23.54 -6.71
C ILE A 107 -3.80 23.87 -7.82
N THR A 108 -3.43 23.58 -9.07
CA THR A 108 -4.33 23.53 -10.22
C THR A 108 -4.52 22.07 -10.59
N LEU A 109 -5.67 21.50 -10.24
CA LEU A 109 -6.04 20.16 -10.68
C LEU A 109 -6.54 20.27 -12.13
N ASN A 110 -5.65 20.01 -13.08
CA ASN A 110 -6.10 19.68 -14.43
C ASN A 110 -6.53 18.21 -14.40
N GLU A 111 -7.82 17.98 -14.20
CA GLU A 111 -8.43 16.69 -14.50
C GLU A 111 -8.36 16.49 -16.01
N GLY A 112 -7.36 15.73 -16.44
CA GLY A 112 -7.19 15.34 -17.83
C GLY A 112 -7.72 13.93 -18.06
N GLU A 113 -8.92 13.82 -18.59
CA GLU A 113 -9.25 12.75 -19.54
C GLU A 113 -9.44 13.35 -20.93
N ALA A 114 -8.60 12.88 -21.85
CA ALA A 114 -8.76 12.72 -23.30
C ALA A 114 -9.25 13.88 -24.20
N SER A 115 -8.44 14.07 -25.26
CA SER A 115 -8.77 14.57 -26.60
C SER A 115 -8.78 16.08 -26.91
N GLN A 116 -7.78 16.43 -27.74
CA GLN A 116 -7.95 17.10 -29.04
C GLN A 116 -7.44 18.55 -29.21
N GLU A 117 -6.73 18.73 -30.33
CA GLU A 117 -6.07 19.92 -30.84
C GLU A 117 -6.99 21.14 -31.03
N ARG A 118 -6.51 22.35 -30.66
CA ARG A 118 -6.25 23.52 -31.54
C ARG A 118 -6.21 24.82 -30.75
N SER A 119 -5.09 25.52 -30.92
CA SER A 119 -4.98 26.94 -31.28
C SER A 119 -6.01 27.93 -30.72
N SER A 120 -5.57 28.85 -29.85
CA SER A 120 -5.39 30.28 -30.21
C SER A 120 -5.15 31.13 -28.95
N GLU A 121 -4.30 32.13 -29.17
CA GLU A 121 -3.76 33.13 -28.27
C GLU A 121 -4.83 34.02 -27.60
N THR A 122 -4.57 34.50 -26.38
CA THR A 122 -4.35 35.94 -26.07
C THR A 122 -4.14 36.11 -24.56
N GLY A 123 -3.06 36.78 -24.20
CA GLY A 123 -2.57 36.86 -22.82
C GLY A 123 -3.24 37.89 -21.91
N SER A 124 -2.83 37.84 -20.65
CA SER A 124 -2.77 39.03 -19.80
C SER A 124 -1.63 38.88 -18.78
N LYS A 125 -0.73 39.86 -18.79
CA LYS A 125 0.42 40.01 -17.89
C LYS A 125 -0.03 40.33 -16.46
N ALA A 126 0.55 39.67 -15.46
CA ALA A 126 0.90 40.27 -14.17
C ALA A 126 2.09 39.50 -13.54
N ALA A 127 2.91 40.24 -12.80
CA ALA A 127 4.33 40.05 -12.47
C ALA A 127 4.70 38.86 -11.52
N PRO A 128 6.00 38.51 -11.41
CA PRO A 128 6.49 37.16 -11.09
C PRO A 128 6.85 36.96 -9.61
N THR A 129 6.63 35.74 -9.10
CA THR A 129 7.19 35.27 -7.82
C THR A 129 7.72 33.84 -8.06
N PRO A 130 8.88 33.47 -7.52
CA PRO A 130 9.83 32.57 -8.17
C PRO A 130 9.26 31.17 -8.30
N THR A 131 9.21 30.72 -9.55
CA THR A 131 8.87 29.38 -9.99
C THR A 131 9.79 28.35 -9.35
N SER A 132 9.31 27.62 -8.35
CA SER A 132 9.81 26.27 -8.11
C SER A 132 9.38 25.44 -9.31
N ARG A 133 10.29 25.22 -10.26
CA ARG A 133 10.05 24.42 -11.47
C ARG A 133 9.91 22.92 -11.21
N ILE A 134 9.95 22.51 -9.95
CA ILE A 134 9.70 21.13 -9.51
C ILE A 134 8.20 20.91 -9.50
N LYS A 135 7.71 20.06 -10.41
CA LYS A 135 6.31 19.63 -10.43
C LYS A 135 6.18 18.34 -9.64
N VAL A 136 5.17 18.24 -8.79
CA VAL A 136 4.88 17.01 -8.04
C VAL A 136 3.90 16.17 -8.87
N LYS A 137 4.29 14.94 -9.23
CA LYS A 137 3.44 13.98 -9.93
C LYS A 137 2.59 13.17 -8.95
N SER A 138 3.23 12.70 -7.89
CA SER A 138 2.58 12.00 -6.78
C SER A 138 3.23 12.43 -5.46
N SER A 139 2.41 12.49 -4.41
CA SER A 139 2.87 12.85 -3.08
C SER A 139 2.80 11.62 -2.18
N GLY A 140 3.92 11.24 -1.58
CA GLY A 140 3.86 10.27 -0.49
C GLY A 140 3.20 10.87 0.74
N ILE A 141 2.57 10.02 1.55
CA ILE A 141 1.79 10.41 2.75
C ILE A 141 2.56 10.25 4.06
N SER A 142 3.77 9.70 3.97
CA SER A 142 4.61 9.37 5.10
C SER A 142 6.09 9.44 4.74
N ILE A 143 6.93 9.40 5.77
CA ILE A 143 8.38 9.37 5.69
C ILE A 143 8.83 8.00 6.17
N ILE A 144 9.64 7.29 5.38
CA ILE A 144 10.27 6.06 5.81
C ILE A 144 11.61 6.41 6.44
N CYS A 145 11.84 5.93 7.66
CA CYS A 145 13.09 6.19 8.33
C CYS A 145 14.25 5.45 7.65
N PRO A 146 15.29 6.15 7.17
CA PRO A 146 16.42 5.50 6.48
C PRO A 146 17.24 4.59 7.41
N LYS A 147 17.11 4.74 8.74
CA LYS A 147 17.86 3.96 9.72
C LYS A 147 17.14 2.69 10.18
N CYS A 148 15.82 2.74 10.34
CA CYS A 148 15.06 1.62 10.93
C CYS A 148 13.91 1.12 10.06
N GLY A 149 13.64 1.75 8.90
CA GLY A 149 12.54 1.38 8.00
C GLY A 149 11.14 1.70 8.52
N ASN A 150 10.99 2.23 9.73
CA ASN A 150 9.68 2.54 10.28
C ASN A 150 9.06 3.77 9.60
N GLU A 151 7.76 3.69 9.34
CA GLU A 151 6.96 4.78 8.80
C GLU A 151 6.73 5.87 9.86
N THR A 152 6.81 7.13 9.45
CA THR A 152 6.56 8.31 10.29
C THR A 152 5.70 9.31 9.51
N ARG A 153 4.86 10.10 10.19
CA ARG A 153 4.00 11.08 9.53
C ARG A 153 4.83 12.21 8.88
N LEU A 154 4.31 12.77 7.79
CA LEU A 154 4.85 13.99 7.19
C LEU A 154 4.88 15.14 8.21
N GLY A 155 5.90 16.00 8.10
CA GLY A 155 6.09 17.17 8.95
C GLY A 155 6.88 16.91 10.23
N GLU A 156 7.08 15.65 10.62
CA GLU A 156 7.96 15.30 11.73
C GLU A 156 9.43 15.58 11.40
N ASP A 157 10.22 15.93 12.41
CA ASP A 157 11.68 16.15 12.27
C ASP A 157 12.51 14.93 12.67
N LYS A 158 11.88 13.92 13.29
CA LYS A 158 12.54 12.71 13.78
C LYS A 158 11.64 11.49 13.71
N CYS A 159 12.24 10.32 13.55
CA CYS A 159 11.57 9.03 13.62
C CYS A 159 11.08 8.76 15.05
N ARG A 160 9.80 8.37 15.18
CA ARG A 160 9.20 8.05 16.48
C ARG A 160 9.72 6.74 17.08
N SER A 161 10.19 5.81 16.25
CA SER A 161 10.61 4.47 16.70
C SER A 161 12.08 4.43 17.15
N CYS A 162 13.00 4.99 16.36
CA CYS A 162 14.44 4.94 16.67
C CYS A 162 15.05 6.29 17.08
N GLY A 163 14.29 7.39 17.00
CA GLY A 163 14.74 8.73 17.38
C GLY A 163 15.63 9.44 16.35
N GLU A 164 15.91 8.82 15.20
CA GLU A 164 16.76 9.40 14.14
C GLU A 164 16.16 10.68 13.58
N ARG A 165 16.98 11.71 13.30
CA ARG A 165 16.49 12.96 12.72
C ARG A 165 16.45 12.87 11.21
N PHE A 166 15.39 13.40 10.60
CA PHE A 166 15.30 13.46 9.14
C PHE A 166 16.16 14.60 8.61
N LYS A 167 17.03 14.31 7.64
CA LYS A 167 17.88 15.30 7.00
C LYS A 167 17.03 16.16 6.07
N LYS A 168 16.77 17.41 6.48
CA LYS A 168 16.08 18.43 5.68
C LYS A 168 17.10 19.36 5.03
N SER A 169 16.79 19.85 3.84
CA SER A 169 17.67 20.81 3.16
C SER A 169 17.44 22.23 3.68
N SER A 170 18.52 22.97 3.91
CA SER A 170 18.46 24.40 4.23
C SER A 170 18.17 25.26 3.00
N GLU A 171 18.44 24.73 1.80
CA GLU A 171 18.22 25.43 0.54
C GLU A 171 16.86 25.03 -0.05
N PRO A 172 15.94 25.99 -0.29
CA PRO A 172 14.59 25.68 -0.75
C PRO A 172 14.56 25.00 -2.13
N ILE A 173 15.58 25.25 -2.97
CA ILE A 173 15.69 24.61 -4.30
C ILE A 173 16.08 23.13 -4.20
N ARG A 174 16.75 22.72 -3.12
CA ARG A 174 17.16 21.33 -2.85
C ARG A 174 16.24 20.64 -1.86
N ALA A 175 15.21 21.32 -1.37
CA ALA A 175 14.24 20.74 -0.46
C ALA A 175 13.10 20.08 -1.26
N CYS A 176 12.75 18.86 -0.88
CA CYS A 176 11.54 18.22 -1.37
C CYS A 176 10.33 19.08 -0.98
N PRO A 177 9.46 19.47 -1.92
CA PRO A 177 8.32 20.34 -1.62
C PRO A 177 7.27 19.67 -0.70
N ILE A 178 7.32 18.35 -0.56
CA ILE A 178 6.36 17.58 0.25
C ILE A 178 6.84 17.39 1.69
N CYS A 179 8.07 16.88 1.89
CA CYS A 179 8.57 16.57 3.23
C CYS A 179 9.70 17.49 3.72
N GLY A 180 10.22 18.37 2.87
CA GLY A 180 11.41 19.20 3.16
C GLY A 180 12.73 18.43 3.16
N GLY A 181 12.70 17.13 2.82
CA GLY A 181 13.88 16.28 2.71
C GLY A 181 14.88 16.76 1.67
N ASP A 182 16.14 16.43 1.86
CA ASP A 182 17.22 16.79 0.92
C ASP A 182 17.09 16.01 -0.40
N LEU A 183 16.94 16.72 -1.51
CA LEU A 183 16.82 16.11 -2.84
C LEU A 183 18.12 15.51 -3.34
N LEU A 184 19.27 15.76 -2.70
CA LEU A 184 20.52 15.05 -3.02
C LEU A 184 20.38 13.53 -2.88
N ASP A 185 19.50 13.08 -1.98
CA ASP A 185 19.21 11.65 -1.76
C ASP A 185 18.07 11.14 -2.66
N ALA A 186 17.63 11.95 -3.65
CA ALA A 186 16.58 11.55 -4.59
C ALA A 186 17.11 10.56 -5.64
N GLN A 187 16.30 9.57 -5.98
CA GLN A 187 16.62 8.58 -6.99
C GLN A 187 16.04 8.99 -8.34
N LYS A 188 16.87 9.04 -9.39
CA LYS A 188 16.42 9.30 -10.76
C LYS A 188 15.79 8.03 -11.35
N LEU A 189 14.54 8.14 -11.81
CA LEU A 189 13.83 7.08 -12.54
C LEU A 189 14.01 7.26 -14.05
N GLU A 190 13.78 8.48 -14.53
CA GLU A 190 13.86 8.87 -15.95
C GLU A 190 14.48 10.27 -16.08
N ASP A 191 14.64 10.80 -17.30
CA ASP A 191 15.39 12.04 -17.57
C ASP A 191 15.06 13.20 -16.63
N ASN A 192 13.76 13.46 -16.44
CA ASN A 192 13.25 14.54 -15.60
C ASN A 192 12.46 14.00 -14.39
N MET A 193 12.45 12.70 -14.13
CA MET A 193 11.61 12.10 -13.09
C MET A 193 12.45 11.55 -11.95
N TYR A 194 12.20 12.05 -10.75
CA TYR A 194 12.97 11.77 -9.54
C TYR A 194 12.02 11.35 -8.42
N VAL A 195 12.48 10.47 -7.54
CA VAL A 195 11.75 10.05 -6.35
C VAL A 195 12.51 10.51 -5.11
N CYS A 196 11.82 11.23 -4.22
CA CYS A 196 12.41 11.65 -2.96
C CYS A 196 12.74 10.42 -2.08
N GLY A 197 13.99 10.30 -1.63
CA GLY A 197 14.43 9.16 -0.81
C GLY A 197 13.84 9.10 0.62
N LEU A 198 13.11 10.14 1.05
CA LEU A 198 12.50 10.21 2.39
C LEU A 198 11.01 9.90 2.37
N CYS A 199 10.25 10.62 1.54
CA CYS A 199 8.79 10.48 1.47
C CYS A 199 8.29 9.79 0.20
N PHE A 200 9.17 9.33 -0.68
CA PHE A 200 8.81 8.62 -1.91
C PHE A 200 7.88 9.39 -2.85
N SER A 201 7.84 10.72 -2.75
CA SER A 201 7.10 11.55 -3.71
C SER A 201 7.81 11.55 -5.07
N GLU A 202 7.04 11.37 -6.15
CA GLU A 202 7.53 11.50 -7.52
C GLU A 202 7.50 12.97 -7.95
N LEU A 203 8.64 13.42 -8.44
CA LEU A 203 8.93 14.80 -8.79
C LEU A 203 9.40 14.85 -10.23
N GLU A 204 8.75 15.68 -11.04
CA GLU A 204 9.24 16.08 -12.35
C GLU A 204 10.07 17.35 -12.18
N ILE A 205 11.39 17.23 -12.37
CA ILE A 205 12.38 18.31 -12.23
C ILE A 205 12.96 18.60 -13.61
N ASP A 206 12.87 19.84 -14.07
CA ASP A 206 13.46 20.22 -15.35
C ASP A 206 14.99 20.13 -15.32
N ALA A 207 15.59 19.89 -16.49
CA ALA A 207 17.04 19.71 -16.61
C ALA A 207 17.88 20.86 -16.04
N GLU A 208 17.44 22.12 -16.14
CA GLU A 208 18.18 23.26 -15.60
C GLU A 208 18.17 23.25 -14.06
N THR A 209 17.01 22.96 -13.46
CA THR A 209 16.87 22.82 -12.01
C THR A 209 17.60 21.58 -11.49
N ALA A 210 17.51 20.45 -12.20
CA ALA A 210 18.20 19.22 -11.84
C ALA A 210 19.73 19.44 -11.78
N ARG A 211 20.31 20.11 -12.77
CA ARG A 211 21.74 20.47 -12.74
C ARG A 211 22.11 21.29 -11.50
N ARG A 212 21.30 22.26 -11.09
CA ARG A 212 21.57 23.06 -9.88
C ARG A 212 21.49 22.28 -8.57
N ILE A 213 20.69 21.22 -8.55
CA ILE A 213 20.48 20.40 -7.36
C ILE A 213 21.57 19.33 -7.27
N PHE A 214 21.91 18.67 -8.39
CA PHE A 214 22.71 17.44 -8.43
C PHE A 214 24.14 17.59 -8.96
N GLU A 215 24.46 18.68 -9.68
CA GLU A 215 25.83 19.00 -10.14
C GLU A 215 26.46 20.11 -9.29
#